data_AF-A0A534NJ50-F1
#
_entry.id   AF-A0A534NJ50-F1
#
_cell.length_a   1.000
_cell.length_b   1.000
_cell.length_c   1.000
_cell.angle_alpha   90.00
_cell.angle_beta   90.00
_cell.angle_gamma   90.00
#
_symmetry.space_group_name_H-M   'P 1'
#
loop_
_entity.id
_entity.type
_entity.pdbx_description
1 polymer ?
#
loop_
_entity_poly.entity_id
_entity_poly.type
_entity_poly.pdbx_seq_one_letter_code
_entity_poly.pdbx_strand_id
1 'polypeptide(L)' 'MTLDQTLRYDRVVDLAGNDSLAGIARLVLAGSSVLDLGAATGALGRALSEGKGCVVDGV' A
#
# COMPACT_ATOMS: atom_id res chain seq x y z
N MET A 1 -4.09 -6.44 -31.28
CA MET A 1 -4.92 -5.97 -30.16
C MET A 1 -3.97 -5.48 -29.08
N THR A 2 -3.67 -4.19 -29.09
CA THR A 2 -2.71 -3.55 -28.20
C THR A 2 -3.45 -3.23 -26.91
N LEU A 3 -3.05 -3.83 -25.79
CA LEU A 3 -3.63 -3.49 -24.48
C LEU A 3 -3.27 -2.04 -24.16
N ASP A 4 -4.30 -1.23 -24.00
CA ASP A 4 -4.26 0.16 -23.58
C ASP A 4 -3.47 0.30 -22.27
N GLN A 5 -2.30 0.95 -22.33
CA GLN A 5 -1.42 1.18 -21.18
C GLN A 5 -1.92 2.32 -20.26
N THR A 6 -3.04 2.97 -20.60
CA THR A 6 -3.50 4.22 -19.96
C THR A 6 -4.32 4.01 -18.67
N LEU A 7 -4.62 2.76 -18.29
CA LEU A 7 -5.41 2.41 -17.09
C LEU A 7 -4.59 1.87 -15.90
N ARG A 8 -3.25 1.86 -15.98
CA ARG A 8 -2.42 1.45 -14.83
C ARG A 8 -2.43 2.55 -13.78
N TYR A 9 -3.27 2.37 -12.76
CA TYR A 9 -3.29 3.21 -11.57
C TYR A 9 -2.05 2.93 -10.72
N ASP A 10 -0.92 3.52 -11.09
CA ASP A 10 0.33 3.41 -10.35
C ASP A 10 0.38 4.51 -9.29
N ARG A 11 0.00 4.15 -8.05
CA ARG A 11 -0.05 5.10 -6.93
C ARG A 11 1.09 4.82 -5.98
N VAL A 12 1.87 5.85 -5.70
CA VAL A 12 2.83 5.86 -4.58
C VAL A 12 2.08 6.27 -3.31
N VAL A 13 2.23 5.50 -2.25
CA VAL A 13 1.69 5.83 -0.93
C VAL A 13 2.75 6.58 -0.14
N ASP A 14 2.47 7.86 0.17
CA ASP A 14 3.26 8.65 1.11
C ASP A 14 2.67 8.51 2.53
N LEU A 15 3.44 7.95 3.46
CA LEU A 15 3.01 7.75 4.85
C LEU A 15 2.78 9.07 5.61
N ALA A 16 3.42 10.16 5.17
CA ALA A 16 3.21 11.51 5.70
C ALA A 16 2.04 12.24 4.99
N GLY A 17 1.45 11.64 3.97
CA GLY A 17 0.36 12.22 3.20
C GLY A 17 -0.90 12.49 4.02
N ASN A 18 -1.78 13.31 3.45
CA ASN A 18 -3.08 13.65 4.03
C ASN A 18 -4.23 13.00 3.24
N ASP A 19 -4.14 11.69 3.03
CA ASP A 19 -5.18 10.88 2.42
C ASP A 19 -5.58 9.70 3.32
N SER A 20 -6.58 8.94 2.89
CA SER A 20 -7.12 7.81 3.65
C SER A 20 -6.10 6.69 3.85
N LEU A 21 -5.23 6.40 2.87
CA LEU A 21 -4.22 5.35 2.97
C LEU A 21 -3.14 5.73 3.97
N ALA A 22 -2.65 6.99 3.94
CA ALA A 22 -1.72 7.50 4.93
C ALA A 22 -2.35 7.52 6.34
N GLY A 23 -3.64 7.85 6.43
CA GLY A 23 -4.41 7.75 7.67
C GLY A 23 -4.45 6.34 8.25
N ILE A 24 -4.82 5.35 7.43
CA ILE A 24 -4.82 3.93 7.82
C ILE A 24 -3.41 3.48 8.20
N ALA A 25 -2.41 3.81 7.36
CA ALA A 25 -1.04 3.39 7.59
C ALA A 25 -0.51 3.92 8.92
N ARG A 26 -0.84 5.15 9.33
CA ARG A 26 -0.45 5.71 10.64
C ARG A 26 -0.98 4.93 11.83
N LEU A 27 -2.13 4.27 11.70
CA LEU A 27 -2.72 3.44 12.76
C LEU A 27 -2.03 2.08 12.90
N VAL A 28 -1.33 1.62 11.86
CA VAL A 28 -0.57 0.37 11.90
C VAL A 28 0.75 0.59 12.65
N LEU A 29 0.99 -0.21 13.69
CA LEU A 29 2.25 -0.19 14.43
C LEU A 29 3.40 -0.73 13.59
N ALA A 30 4.59 -0.14 13.73
CA ALA A 30 5.80 -0.63 13.07
C ALA A 30 6.11 -2.08 13.47
N GLY A 31 6.62 -2.87 12.53
CA GLY A 31 6.93 -4.29 12.75
C GLY A 31 5.72 -5.23 12.85
N SER A 32 4.50 -4.75 12.59
CA SER A 32 3.29 -5.59 12.65
C SER A 32 3.24 -6.60 11.50
N SER A 33 2.54 -7.72 11.72
CA SER A 33 2.07 -8.60 10.64
C SER A 33 0.69 -8.12 10.17
N VAL A 34 0.53 -7.86 8.87
CA VAL A 34 -0.66 -7.24 8.29
C VAL A 34 -1.18 -8.08 7.13
N LEU A 35 -2.50 -8.29 7.08
CA LEU A 35 -3.20 -8.84 5.92
C LEU A 35 -3.90 -7.69 5.18
N ASP A 36 -3.46 -7.41 3.95
CA ASP A 36 -4.04 -6.39 3.06
C ASP A 36 -5.04 -7.04 2.09
N LEU A 37 -6.33 -6.91 2.39
CA LEU A 37 -7.41 -7.50 1.59
C LEU A 37 -7.84 -6.55 0.48
N GLY A 38 -7.79 -7.02 -0.77
CA GLY A 38 -8.06 -6.18 -1.94
C GLY A 38 -6.87 -5.29 -2.28
N ALA A 39 -5.65 -5.84 -2.21
CA ALA A 39 -4.40 -5.08 -2.25
C ALA A 39 -4.16 -4.29 -3.57
N ALA A 40 -4.95 -4.53 -4.61
CA ALA A 40 -4.84 -3.89 -5.93
C ALA A 40 -3.40 -3.89 -6.48
N THR A 41 -2.70 -2.75 -6.46
CA THR A 41 -1.30 -2.63 -6.91
C THR A 41 -0.26 -3.00 -5.86
N GLY A 42 -0.68 -3.27 -4.62
CA GLY A 42 0.19 -3.57 -3.48
C GLY A 42 0.90 -2.35 -2.90
N ALA A 43 0.52 -1.13 -3.32
CA ALA A 43 1.22 0.10 -2.92
C ALA A 43 1.18 0.36 -1.41
N LEU A 44 0.07 0.05 -0.74
CA LEU A 44 -0.04 0.16 0.71
C LEU A 44 0.87 -0.87 1.40
N GLY A 45 0.77 -2.14 1.01
CA GLY A 45 1.63 -3.19 1.56
C GLY A 45 3.11 -2.88 1.41
N ARG A 46 3.54 -2.38 0.24
CA ARG A 46 4.91 -1.92 0.02
C ARG A 46 5.31 -0.80 0.99
N ALA A 47 4.48 0.23 1.14
CA ALA A 47 4.76 1.34 2.03
C ALA A 47 4.85 0.91 3.50
N LEU A 48 4.03 -0.05 3.94
CA LEU A 48 4.09 -0.61 5.29
C LEU A 48 5.34 -1.47 5.50
N SER A 49 5.70 -2.31 4.53
CA SER A 49 6.90 -3.15 4.62
C SER A 49 8.17 -2.30 4.61
N GLU A 50 8.32 -1.40 3.65
CA GLU A 50 9.54 -0.58 3.48
C GLU A 50 9.62 0.55 4.52
N GLY A 51 8.50 1.25 4.77
CA GLY A 51 8.48 2.44 5.63
C GLY A 51 8.27 2.15 7.12
N LYS A 52 7.71 0.98 7.47
CA LYS A 52 7.40 0.60 8.86
C LYS A 52 7.95 -0.76 9.28
N GLY A 53 8.66 -1.47 8.40
CA GLY A 53 9.21 -2.79 8.70
C GLY A 53 8.14 -3.84 8.97
N CYS A 54 6.92 -3.65 8.48
CA CYS A 54 5.84 -4.62 8.63
C CYS A 54 6.10 -5.86 7.76
N VAL A 55 5.51 -6.99 8.16
CA VAL A 55 5.36 -8.16 7.28
C VAL A 55 3.95 -8.12 6.72
N VAL A 56 3.81 -8.06 5.40
CA VAL A 56 2.50 -7.88 4.75
C VAL A 56 2.21 -9.03 3.81
N ASP A 57 1.06 -9.67 4.01
CA ASP A 57 0.46 -10.59 3.06
C ASP A 57 -0.68 -9.87 2.33
N GLY A 58 -0.66 -9.88 1.00
CA GLY A 58 -1.70 -9.27 0.16
C GLY A 58 -2.56 -10.32 -0.52
N VAL A 59 -3.88 -10.13 -0.51
CA VAL A 59 -4.89 -10.99 -1.17
C VAL A 59 -5.77 -10.20 -2.12
#